data_AF-A0A2V5HIX3-F1
#
_entry.id   AF-A0A2V5HIX3-F1
#
_cell.length_a   1.000
_cell.length_b   1.000
_cell.length_c   1.000
_cell.angle_alpha   90.00
_cell.angle_beta   90.00
_cell.angle_gamma   90.00
#
_symmetry.space_group_name_H-M   'P 1'
#
loop_
_entity.id
_entity.type
_entity.pdbx_description
1 polymer ?
#
loop_
_entity_poly.entity_id
_entity_poly.type
_entity_poly.pdbx_seq_one_letter_code
_entity_poly.pdbx_strand_id
1 'polypeptide(L)'
;MQWTCRFHLAAPSLLLPLLLLLLLGLNSNTVPAHPTRRSNRNNWLPNPLNLGPDATSALTWLDQSANQLSNTVIHGLNSALPDSDSDSDSAPAPAPNPPPSPQSPSPASSSSTPPDKNYGIAYSPYTAEGTCKPAAQITHDLTQLAGYAFVRIYGTDCDQTRLVLAAARGLGLRVFAGLADLAHFADDLALIIAAAADDWRTIHTVAIGNELLNSGRNTASEIVGAVQAARATLRGAGYAGPVVAVDTVAALLANPGLCAVSDYCAANCHAFFDDAVTAEGAGAFVREQVGRSKGNRNKKVVITESGWPHAGQPNGKAVPSLENQRAAVRSLREAFAGDSPELVLFSSFDDLWKVDNGYTFGAEKFWGILGH
;
A
#
# COMPACT_ATOMS: atom_id res chain seq x y z
N MET A 1 -3.84 -12.35 -5.92
CA MET A 1 -2.79 -11.58 -6.61
C MET A 1 -1.56 -11.59 -5.71
N GLN A 2 -0.43 -12.09 -6.21
CA GLN A 2 0.78 -12.31 -5.40
C GLN A 2 1.62 -11.04 -5.37
N TRP A 3 1.70 -10.40 -4.21
CA TRP A 3 2.57 -9.24 -3.92
C TRP A 3 4.04 -9.65 -3.71
N THR A 4 4.44 -10.82 -4.19
CA THR A 4 5.77 -11.36 -3.93
C THR A 4 6.78 -10.72 -4.87
N CYS A 5 7.85 -10.12 -4.35
CA CYS A 5 9.00 -9.74 -5.18
C CYS A 5 9.75 -10.95 -5.77
N ARG A 6 9.42 -12.16 -5.31
CA ARG A 6 10.09 -13.39 -5.72
C ARG A 6 9.52 -13.93 -7.03
N PHE A 7 10.39 -14.08 -8.02
CA PHE A 7 10.11 -14.84 -9.23
C PHE A 7 10.21 -16.34 -8.90
N HIS A 8 9.10 -17.06 -8.89
CA HIS A 8 9.15 -18.52 -8.98
C HIS A 8 9.42 -18.89 -10.44
N LEU A 9 10.61 -19.40 -10.73
CA LEU A 9 10.90 -20.06 -12.00
C LEU A 9 10.10 -21.38 -12.05
N ALA A 10 8.84 -21.31 -12.47
CA ALA A 10 8.15 -22.48 -12.96
C ALA A 10 8.75 -22.80 -14.35
N ALA A 11 9.49 -23.91 -14.45
CA ALA A 11 9.99 -24.40 -15.72
C ALA A 11 8.81 -24.68 -16.67
N PRO A 12 8.81 -24.19 -17.92
CA PRO A 12 7.73 -24.50 -18.84
C PRO A 12 7.91 -25.94 -19.36
N SER A 13 6.99 -26.82 -19.00
CA SER A 13 6.80 -28.10 -19.70
C SER A 13 6.33 -27.80 -21.13
N LEU A 14 7.25 -27.96 -22.08
CA LEU A 14 6.98 -27.94 -23.51
C LEU A 14 6.09 -29.14 -23.88
N LEU A 15 4.84 -28.88 -24.26
CA LEU A 15 4.04 -29.78 -25.08
C LEU A 15 3.55 -29.01 -26.31
N LEU A 16 3.97 -29.50 -27.47
CA LEU A 16 3.59 -29.06 -28.82
C LEU A 16 2.06 -28.98 -28.99
N PRO A 17 1.52 -28.04 -29.80
CA PRO A 17 0.17 -28.18 -30.33
C PRO A 17 0.19 -29.02 -31.61
N LEU A 18 -0.65 -30.05 -31.65
CA LEU A 18 -0.99 -30.78 -32.86
C LEU A 18 -2.06 -30.00 -33.63
N LEU A 19 -1.84 -29.91 -34.94
CA LEU A 19 -2.71 -29.34 -35.96
C LEU A 19 -4.04 -30.12 -36.07
N LEU A 20 -5.18 -29.42 -36.18
CA LEU A 20 -6.31 -29.92 -36.97
C LEU A 20 -7.17 -28.78 -37.53
N LEU A 21 -7.25 -28.71 -38.86
CA LEU A 21 -8.22 -27.93 -39.62
C LEU A 21 -9.59 -28.62 -39.59
N LEU A 22 -10.67 -27.84 -39.52
CA LEU A 22 -11.86 -28.05 -40.36
C LEU A 22 -12.76 -26.80 -40.42
N LEU A 23 -13.45 -26.70 -41.54
CA LEU A 23 -13.99 -25.54 -42.23
C LEU A 23 -15.50 -25.33 -42.01
N LEU A 24 -15.91 -24.08 -42.25
CA LEU A 24 -17.19 -23.57 -42.83
C LEU A 24 -18.43 -23.41 -41.93
N GLY A 25 -19.05 -22.22 -42.07
CA GLY A 25 -20.48 -21.99 -41.79
C GLY A 25 -20.85 -20.53 -41.53
N LEU A 26 -21.06 -19.74 -42.58
CA LEU A 26 -21.73 -18.43 -42.53
C LEU A 26 -23.21 -18.60 -42.12
N ASN A 27 -23.73 -17.73 -41.24
CA ASN A 27 -25.02 -17.09 -41.49
C ASN A 27 -25.27 -15.85 -40.63
N SER A 28 -25.98 -14.91 -41.25
CA SER A 28 -26.20 -13.54 -40.83
C SER A 28 -27.42 -13.35 -39.91
N ASN A 29 -27.44 -12.18 -39.27
CA ASN A 29 -28.59 -11.28 -39.04
C ASN A 29 -29.39 -11.31 -37.72
N THR A 30 -29.49 -10.07 -37.20
CA THR A 30 -30.61 -9.38 -36.52
C THR A 30 -30.71 -9.36 -34.99
N VAL A 31 -30.43 -8.15 -34.47
CA VAL A 31 -31.03 -7.43 -33.31
C VAL A 31 -32.24 -6.66 -33.91
N PRO A 32 -33.39 -6.37 -33.24
CA PRO A 32 -33.47 -5.72 -31.91
C PRO A 32 -34.68 -6.04 -31.00
N ALA A 33 -34.57 -5.69 -29.71
CA ALA A 33 -35.42 -4.68 -29.06
C ALA A 33 -35.40 -4.79 -27.52
N HIS A 34 -35.17 -3.64 -26.88
CA HIS A 34 -35.55 -3.31 -25.51
C HIS A 34 -37.08 -3.11 -25.42
N PRO A 35 -37.73 -3.23 -24.23
CA PRO A 35 -37.89 -2.02 -23.41
C PRO A 35 -38.02 -2.20 -21.87
N THR A 36 -37.76 -1.07 -21.19
CA THR A 36 -38.36 -0.54 -19.94
C THR A 36 -38.05 -1.15 -18.56
N ARG A 37 -37.15 -0.44 -17.85
CA ARG A 37 -37.38 0.34 -16.60
C ARG A 37 -38.52 -0.12 -15.67
N ARG A 38 -38.17 -0.60 -14.47
CA ARG A 38 -38.85 -0.23 -13.21
C ARG A 38 -37.96 -0.44 -12.00
N SER A 39 -37.98 0.58 -11.13
CA SER A 39 -37.40 0.62 -9.81
C SER A 39 -37.98 -0.47 -8.90
N ASN A 40 -37.14 -1.06 -8.05
CA ASN A 40 -37.57 -1.34 -6.68
C ASN A 40 -36.36 -1.34 -5.75
N ARG A 41 -36.39 -0.37 -4.82
CA ARG A 41 -35.69 -0.43 -3.54
C ARG A 41 -36.24 -1.64 -2.80
N ASN A 42 -35.39 -2.49 -2.23
CA ASN A 42 -35.75 -3.29 -1.07
C ASN A 42 -34.55 -3.36 -0.14
N ASN A 43 -34.72 -2.61 0.93
CA ASN A 43 -33.91 -2.52 2.13
C ASN A 43 -34.17 -3.81 2.94
N TRP A 44 -33.14 -4.61 3.23
CA TRP A 44 -33.24 -5.72 4.17
C TRP A 44 -32.19 -5.52 5.27
N LEU A 45 -32.66 -5.05 6.42
CA LEU A 45 -31.97 -5.19 7.70
C LEU A 45 -32.45 -6.51 8.35
N PRO A 46 -31.55 -7.35 8.88
CA PRO A 46 -31.94 -8.32 9.89
C PRO A 46 -31.83 -7.71 11.30
N ASN A 47 -32.91 -7.92 12.05
CA ASN A 47 -33.13 -7.63 13.48
C ASN A 47 -32.12 -8.41 14.37
N PRO A 48 -31.67 -7.88 15.52
CA PRO A 48 -30.72 -8.56 16.39
C PRO A 48 -31.40 -9.63 17.24
N LEU A 49 -30.85 -10.85 17.24
CA LEU A 49 -31.27 -11.90 18.18
C LEU A 49 -30.52 -11.73 19.51
N ASN A 50 -31.33 -11.59 20.55
CA ASN A 50 -31.00 -11.58 21.96
C ASN A 50 -30.58 -12.99 22.41
N LEU A 51 -29.38 -13.16 22.98
CA LEU A 51 -28.96 -14.41 23.63
C LEU A 51 -28.45 -14.09 25.04
N GLY A 52 -29.06 -14.75 26.03
CA GLY A 52 -28.72 -14.65 27.44
C GLY A 52 -27.38 -15.31 27.79
N PRO A 53 -26.96 -15.23 29.06
CA PRO A 53 -25.65 -15.67 29.49
C PRO A 53 -25.67 -17.19 29.65
N ASP A 54 -25.02 -17.92 28.74
CA ASP A 54 -24.48 -19.30 28.87
C ASP A 54 -24.50 -20.04 27.51
N ALA A 55 -23.74 -19.55 26.54
CA ALA A 55 -23.49 -20.29 25.29
C ALA A 55 -22.00 -20.26 24.93
N THR A 56 -21.37 -21.43 24.98
CA THR A 56 -20.04 -21.72 24.43
C THR A 56 -20.09 -21.63 22.91
N SER A 57 -19.34 -20.70 22.33
CA SER A 57 -19.31 -20.48 20.87
C SER A 57 -18.41 -21.49 20.16
N ALA A 58 -18.98 -22.33 19.31
CA ALA A 58 -18.25 -23.00 18.24
C ALA A 58 -18.31 -22.11 16.97
N LEU A 59 -17.15 -21.69 16.45
CA LEU A 59 -17.07 -20.98 15.17
C LEU A 59 -17.04 -22.01 14.04
N THR A 60 -18.06 -22.01 13.18
CA THR A 60 -18.10 -22.83 11.96
C THR A 60 -17.73 -21.95 10.76
N TRP A 61 -16.69 -22.33 10.02
CA TRP A 61 -16.29 -21.65 8.79
C TRP A 61 -16.96 -22.30 7.58
N LEU A 62 -17.61 -21.50 6.73
CA LEU A 62 -18.21 -21.91 5.46
C LEU A 62 -17.45 -21.26 4.30
N ASP A 63 -17.24 -22.00 3.22
CA ASP A 63 -16.74 -21.44 1.96
C ASP A 63 -17.87 -20.72 1.17
N GLN A 64 -17.52 -20.07 0.06
CA GLN A 64 -18.48 -19.35 -0.80
C GLN A 64 -19.54 -20.24 -1.47
N SER A 65 -19.48 -21.56 -1.29
CA SER A 65 -20.45 -22.56 -1.74
C SER A 65 -21.16 -23.30 -0.58
N ALA A 66 -21.01 -22.84 0.66
CA ALA A 66 -21.66 -23.36 1.87
C ALA A 66 -21.37 -24.83 2.22
N ASN A 67 -20.22 -25.37 1.80
CA ASN A 67 -19.77 -26.69 2.26
C ASN A 67 -18.95 -26.61 3.55
N GLN A 68 -19.17 -27.55 4.48
CA GLN A 68 -18.44 -27.64 5.75
C GLN A 68 -17.04 -28.26 5.56
N LEU A 69 -16.03 -27.62 6.14
CA LEU A 69 -14.64 -28.06 6.12
C LEU A 69 -14.12 -28.24 7.57
N SER A 70 -14.60 -29.29 8.25
CA SER A 70 -14.10 -29.87 9.53
C SER A 70 -14.22 -29.05 10.83
N ASN A 71 -14.39 -29.76 11.96
CA ASN A 71 -14.48 -29.23 13.33
C ASN A 71 -13.15 -29.35 14.08
N THR A 72 -12.71 -28.29 14.76
CA THR A 72 -11.67 -28.36 15.80
C THR A 72 -12.21 -27.73 17.10
N VAL A 73 -12.14 -28.49 18.19
CA VAL A 73 -12.54 -28.07 19.55
C VAL A 73 -11.36 -27.39 20.23
N ILE A 74 -11.53 -26.16 20.71
CA ILE A 74 -10.56 -25.49 21.60
C ILE A 74 -10.90 -25.90 23.04
N HIS A 75 -10.03 -26.66 23.70
CA HIS A 75 -10.14 -26.93 25.14
C HIS A 75 -9.70 -25.71 25.95
N GLY A 76 -10.58 -25.25 26.85
CA GLY A 76 -10.33 -24.13 27.76
C GLY A 76 -9.28 -24.45 28.82
N LEU A 77 -8.41 -23.46 29.08
CA LEU A 77 -7.59 -23.40 30.27
C LEU A 77 -8.42 -22.78 31.40
N ASN A 78 -8.97 -23.62 32.27
CA ASN A 78 -9.43 -23.21 33.58
C ASN A 78 -8.96 -24.27 34.60
N SER A 79 -7.96 -23.91 35.38
CA SER A 79 -7.44 -24.65 36.52
C SER A 79 -6.67 -23.64 37.36
N ALA A 80 -6.73 -23.54 38.67
CA ALA A 80 -7.62 -24.03 39.72
C ALA A 80 -7.21 -23.18 40.94
N LEU A 81 -8.15 -22.64 41.70
CA LEU A 81 -7.88 -22.09 43.04
C LEU A 81 -8.27 -23.15 44.07
N PRO A 82 -7.48 -23.34 45.14
CA PRO A 82 -8.00 -23.84 46.40
C PRO A 82 -7.97 -22.75 47.48
N ASP A 83 -9.11 -22.60 48.16
CA ASP A 83 -9.25 -21.95 49.46
C ASP A 83 -8.69 -22.84 50.58
N SER A 84 -8.06 -22.22 51.58
CA SER A 84 -8.31 -22.53 53.00
C SER A 84 -7.54 -21.58 53.94
N ASP A 85 -8.28 -21.09 54.94
CA ASP A 85 -7.95 -20.17 56.03
C ASP A 85 -6.77 -20.57 56.94
N SER A 86 -6.08 -19.58 57.53
CA SER A 86 -6.24 -19.19 58.97
C SER A 86 -5.02 -18.48 59.60
N ASP A 87 -5.35 -17.53 60.47
CA ASP A 87 -4.62 -16.90 61.59
C ASP A 87 -3.65 -15.70 61.43
N SER A 88 -4.23 -14.51 61.67
CA SER A 88 -4.00 -13.64 62.84
C SER A 88 -2.56 -13.32 63.29
N ASP A 89 -2.08 -12.10 62.98
CA ASP A 89 -1.40 -11.26 63.99
C ASP A 89 -1.59 -9.76 63.68
N SER A 90 -1.80 -8.97 64.74
CA SER A 90 -2.24 -7.57 64.70
C SER A 90 -1.06 -6.60 64.83
N ALA A 91 -0.98 -5.60 63.95
CA ALA A 91 -0.12 -4.42 64.14
C ALA A 91 -0.81 -3.14 63.61
N PRO A 92 -0.59 -1.97 64.23
CA PRO A 92 -1.49 -0.81 64.13
C PRO A 92 -1.36 -0.02 62.83
N ALA A 93 -2.48 0.57 62.39
CA ALA A 93 -2.61 1.33 61.16
C ALA A 93 -1.76 2.63 61.13
N PRO A 94 -1.05 2.93 60.02
CA PRO A 94 -0.46 4.24 59.78
C PRO A 94 -1.48 5.21 59.17
N ALA A 95 -1.32 6.51 59.48
CA ALA A 95 -2.19 7.61 59.07
C ALA A 95 -2.27 7.80 57.54
N PRO A 96 -3.38 8.36 57.01
CA PRO A 96 -3.55 8.57 55.57
C PRO A 96 -2.62 9.67 55.04
N ASN A 97 -1.92 9.38 53.95
CA ASN A 97 -1.07 10.33 53.23
C ASN A 97 -1.91 11.42 52.52
N PRO A 98 -1.41 12.66 52.42
CA PRO A 98 -2.09 13.74 51.70
C PRO A 98 -2.09 13.50 50.17
N PRO A 99 -3.06 14.08 49.44
CA PRO A 99 -3.18 13.89 47.99
C PRO A 99 -1.98 14.47 47.21
N PRO A 100 -1.57 13.85 46.09
CA PRO A 100 -0.43 14.31 45.32
C PRO A 100 -0.72 15.64 44.59
N SER A 101 0.22 16.58 44.69
CA SER A 101 0.21 17.83 43.93
C SER A 101 0.31 17.58 42.41
N PRO A 102 -0.34 18.39 41.57
CA PRO A 102 -0.31 18.20 40.11
C PRO A 102 1.10 18.38 39.55
N GLN A 103 1.62 17.35 38.88
CA GLN A 103 2.88 17.40 38.16
C GLN A 103 2.70 18.18 36.85
N SER A 104 3.53 19.20 36.64
CA SER A 104 3.68 19.91 35.37
C SER A 104 4.09 18.94 34.25
N PRO A 105 3.54 19.06 33.03
CA PRO A 105 3.92 18.17 31.93
C PRO A 105 5.37 18.42 31.51
N SER A 106 6.16 17.35 31.43
CA SER A 106 7.50 17.39 30.81
C SER A 106 7.37 17.70 29.32
N PRO A 107 8.25 18.53 28.74
CA PRO A 107 8.18 18.87 27.32
C PRO A 107 8.52 17.64 26.46
N ALA A 108 7.69 17.41 25.45
CA ALA A 108 7.90 16.40 24.42
C ALA A 108 9.31 16.56 23.80
N SER A 109 10.09 15.48 23.83
CA SER A 109 11.37 15.42 23.13
C SER A 109 11.12 15.46 21.63
N SER A 110 11.31 16.63 21.01
CA SER A 110 11.42 16.75 19.56
C SER A 110 12.71 16.06 19.11
N SER A 111 12.60 14.78 18.73
CA SER A 111 13.67 14.11 17.99
C SER A 111 13.74 14.73 16.60
N SER A 112 14.58 15.75 16.42
CA SER A 112 14.92 16.27 15.10
C SER A 112 15.75 15.22 14.37
N THR A 113 15.05 14.28 13.73
CA THR A 113 15.62 13.37 12.75
C THR A 113 16.25 14.24 11.64
N PRO A 114 17.51 14.01 11.24
CA PRO A 114 18.12 14.73 10.13
C PRO A 114 17.21 14.65 8.88
N PRO A 115 17.14 15.72 8.07
CA PRO A 115 16.28 15.73 6.89
C PRO A 115 16.66 14.59 5.95
N ASP A 116 15.72 13.67 5.72
CA ASP A 116 15.89 12.44 4.96
C ASP A 116 15.79 12.68 3.45
N LYS A 117 16.53 13.69 2.95
CA LYS A 117 16.49 14.19 1.57
C LYS A 117 16.97 13.18 0.53
N ASN A 118 17.46 12.03 0.96
CA ASN A 118 17.90 10.93 0.11
C ASN A 118 16.76 9.95 -0.23
N TYR A 119 15.56 10.13 0.31
CA TYR A 119 14.44 9.22 0.04
C TYR A 119 13.13 9.99 -0.23
N GLY A 120 12.23 9.33 -0.96
CA GLY A 120 10.83 9.72 -1.03
C GLY A 120 10.02 9.05 0.09
N ILE A 121 8.79 9.50 0.29
CA ILE A 121 7.83 8.89 1.21
C ILE A 121 6.44 8.82 0.56
N ALA A 122 5.77 7.68 0.66
CA ALA A 122 4.40 7.55 0.20
C ALA A 122 3.42 8.21 1.17
N TYR A 123 2.47 8.98 0.63
CA TYR A 123 1.47 9.73 1.38
C TYR A 123 0.06 9.50 0.82
N SER A 124 -0.86 9.16 1.72
CA SER A 124 -2.27 8.93 1.44
C SER A 124 -3.12 10.03 2.10
N PRO A 125 -3.84 10.86 1.31
CA PRO A 125 -4.61 11.99 1.83
C PRO A 125 -6.04 11.60 2.25
N TYR A 126 -6.20 10.42 2.86
CA TYR A 126 -7.47 9.95 3.41
C TYR A 126 -7.45 9.90 4.93
N THR A 127 -8.60 10.11 5.56
CA THR A 127 -8.80 9.88 7.00
C THR A 127 -8.83 8.39 7.31
N ALA A 128 -8.84 8.04 8.59
CA ALA A 128 -8.98 6.64 9.02
C ALA A 128 -10.28 5.98 8.52
N GLU A 129 -11.33 6.78 8.30
CA GLU A 129 -12.63 6.36 7.78
C GLU A 129 -12.67 6.30 6.24
N GLY A 130 -11.56 6.63 5.56
CA GLY A 130 -11.46 6.63 4.10
C GLY A 130 -12.07 7.87 3.45
N THR A 131 -12.35 8.92 4.22
CA THR A 131 -12.85 10.19 3.68
C THR A 131 -11.70 11.10 3.27
N CYS A 132 -11.98 12.07 2.41
CA CYS A 132 -10.98 13.03 1.94
C CYS A 132 -10.45 13.90 3.10
N LYS A 133 -9.14 13.99 3.29
CA LYS A 133 -8.56 14.95 4.24
C LYS A 133 -8.78 16.40 3.78
N PRO A 134 -9.15 17.32 4.68
CA PRO A 134 -9.23 18.73 4.35
C PRO A 134 -7.83 19.33 4.11
N ALA A 135 -7.77 20.44 3.36
CA ALA A 135 -6.52 21.11 2.99
C ALA A 135 -5.61 21.44 4.18
N ALA A 136 -6.19 21.85 5.32
CA ALA A 136 -5.44 22.16 6.53
C ALA A 136 -4.72 20.93 7.10
N GLN A 137 -5.38 19.76 7.08
CA GLN A 137 -4.79 18.51 7.53
C GLN A 137 -3.73 18.01 6.57
N ILE A 138 -3.95 18.10 5.25
CA ILE A 138 -2.93 17.80 4.24
C ILE A 138 -1.70 18.67 4.45
N THR A 139 -1.89 19.98 4.68
CA THR A 139 -0.78 20.91 4.92
C THR A 139 -0.01 20.52 6.18
N HIS A 140 -0.72 20.21 7.27
CA HIS A 140 -0.12 19.74 8.53
C HIS A 140 0.70 18.45 8.32
N ASP A 141 0.13 17.45 7.66
CA ASP A 141 0.83 16.21 7.33
C ASP A 141 2.11 16.49 6.53
N LEU A 142 2.04 17.30 5.46
CA LEU A 142 3.20 17.60 4.63
C LEU A 142 4.30 18.37 5.36
N THR A 143 3.97 19.15 6.40
CA THR A 143 5.01 19.79 7.24
C THR A 143 5.91 18.78 7.93
N GLN A 144 5.36 17.64 8.33
CA GLN A 144 6.12 16.53 8.94
C GLN A 144 6.96 15.79 7.89
N LEU A 145 6.54 15.85 6.62
CA LEU A 145 7.21 15.19 5.49
C LEU A 145 8.21 16.10 4.75
N ALA A 146 8.35 17.36 5.16
CA ALA A 146 9.22 18.33 4.51
C ALA A 146 10.71 17.94 4.54
N GLY A 147 11.11 16.98 5.39
CA GLY A 147 12.45 16.40 5.42
C GLY A 147 12.79 15.51 4.23
N TYR A 148 11.80 14.92 3.54
CA TYR A 148 12.00 14.02 2.41
C TYR A 148 12.29 14.75 1.10
N ALA A 149 12.79 14.03 0.09
CA ALA A 149 13.06 14.58 -1.25
C ALA A 149 11.77 14.96 -1.99
N PHE A 150 10.75 14.12 -1.82
CA PHE A 150 9.42 14.26 -2.40
C PHE A 150 8.42 13.35 -1.67
N VAL A 151 7.14 13.67 -1.80
CA VAL A 151 6.04 12.77 -1.42
C VAL A 151 5.47 12.08 -2.65
N ARG A 152 5.08 10.81 -2.52
CA ARG A 152 4.36 10.08 -3.57
C ARG A 152 2.88 10.00 -3.22
N ILE A 153 2.02 10.42 -4.15
CA ILE A 153 0.56 10.27 -4.08
C ILE A 153 0.07 9.41 -5.24
N TYR A 154 -1.07 8.78 -5.07
CA TYR A 154 -1.51 7.69 -5.94
C TYR A 154 -2.57 8.07 -6.97
N GLY A 155 -3.39 9.06 -6.66
CA GLY A 155 -4.53 9.43 -7.48
C GLY A 155 -4.83 10.93 -7.46
N THR A 156 -5.97 11.23 -8.07
CA THR A 156 -6.50 12.58 -8.35
C THR A 156 -7.83 12.84 -7.66
N ASP A 157 -8.46 11.80 -7.11
CA ASP A 157 -9.68 11.90 -6.32
C ASP A 157 -9.47 12.72 -5.06
N CYS A 158 -10.57 13.12 -4.40
CA CYS A 158 -10.53 14.03 -3.25
C CYS A 158 -9.88 15.39 -3.53
N ASP A 159 -9.73 15.80 -4.80
CA ASP A 159 -8.95 16.98 -5.21
C ASP A 159 -7.50 16.94 -4.66
N GLN A 160 -7.03 15.73 -4.38
CA GLN A 160 -5.82 15.53 -3.57
C GLN A 160 -4.58 16.06 -4.29
N THR A 161 -4.51 15.90 -5.61
CA THR A 161 -3.37 16.38 -6.41
C THR A 161 -3.20 17.88 -6.27
N ARG A 162 -4.29 18.66 -6.40
CA ARG A 162 -4.26 20.12 -6.29
C ARG A 162 -3.90 20.56 -4.87
N LEU A 163 -4.52 19.94 -3.87
CA LEU A 163 -4.30 20.27 -2.46
C LEU A 163 -2.87 19.95 -2.02
N VAL A 164 -2.36 18.77 -2.39
CA VAL A 164 -0.98 18.34 -2.07
C VAL A 164 0.04 19.21 -2.79
N LEU A 165 -0.14 19.51 -4.09
CA LEU A 165 0.77 20.39 -4.82
C LEU A 165 0.78 21.82 -4.24
N ALA A 166 -0.39 22.35 -3.87
CA ALA A 166 -0.49 23.67 -3.25
C ALA A 166 0.29 23.74 -1.92
N ALA A 167 0.11 22.75 -1.05
CA ALA A 167 0.82 22.67 0.22
C ALA A 167 2.33 22.41 0.02
N ALA A 168 2.70 21.53 -0.92
CA ALA A 168 4.10 21.19 -1.21
C ALA A 168 4.91 22.39 -1.73
N ARG A 169 4.31 23.27 -2.54
CA ARG A 169 4.93 24.54 -3.00
C ARG A 169 5.42 25.39 -1.84
N GLY A 170 4.58 25.57 -0.81
CA GLY A 170 4.92 26.36 0.38
C GLY A 170 6.08 25.78 1.21
N LEU A 171 6.35 24.48 1.05
CA LEU A 171 7.35 23.74 1.81
C LEU A 171 8.63 23.45 1.01
N GLY A 172 8.70 23.85 -0.26
CA GLY A 172 9.79 23.46 -1.16
C GLY A 172 9.88 21.94 -1.38
N LEU A 173 8.77 21.23 -1.15
CA LEU A 173 8.65 19.78 -1.31
C LEU A 173 8.17 19.48 -2.73
N ARG A 174 8.69 18.40 -3.33
CA ARG A 174 8.20 17.93 -4.64
C ARG A 174 7.21 16.77 -4.48
N VAL A 175 6.43 16.51 -5.52
CA VAL A 175 5.37 15.50 -5.53
C VAL A 175 5.59 14.55 -6.70
N PHE A 176 5.69 13.27 -6.40
CA PHE A 176 5.51 12.18 -7.35
C PHE A 176 4.00 11.92 -7.46
N ALA A 177 3.37 12.48 -8.48
CA ALA A 177 1.92 12.38 -8.70
C ALA A 177 1.58 11.12 -9.50
N GLY A 178 0.53 10.40 -9.10
CA GLY A 178 0.08 9.18 -9.75
C GLY A 178 -1.34 9.28 -10.30
N LEU A 179 -1.58 8.56 -11.38
CA LEU A 179 -2.90 8.09 -11.79
C LEU A 179 -3.02 6.64 -11.33
N ALA A 180 -3.94 6.34 -10.41
CA ALA A 180 -4.04 5.00 -9.83
C ALA A 180 -4.46 3.95 -10.88
N ASP A 181 -5.28 4.36 -11.84
CA ASP A 181 -5.72 3.53 -12.96
C ASP A 181 -5.94 4.32 -14.26
N LEU A 182 -6.51 3.66 -15.26
CA LEU A 182 -6.72 4.20 -16.61
C LEU A 182 -8.20 4.41 -16.95
N ALA A 183 -9.12 4.24 -16.00
CA ALA A 183 -10.56 4.33 -16.28
C ALA A 183 -10.98 5.75 -16.68
N HIS A 184 -10.43 6.75 -16.02
CA HIS A 184 -10.67 8.18 -16.28
C HIS A 184 -9.39 8.91 -16.74
N PHE A 185 -8.53 8.19 -17.47
CA PHE A 185 -7.17 8.61 -17.82
C PHE A 185 -7.03 10.06 -18.31
N ALA A 186 -7.87 10.49 -19.26
CA ALA A 186 -7.77 11.83 -19.83
C ALA A 186 -8.15 12.92 -18.81
N ASP A 187 -9.21 12.68 -18.04
CA ASP A 187 -9.70 13.62 -17.02
C ASP A 187 -8.70 13.72 -15.86
N ASP A 188 -8.18 12.59 -15.39
CA ASP A 188 -7.20 12.55 -14.30
C ASP A 188 -5.87 13.20 -14.70
N LEU A 189 -5.41 12.98 -15.93
CA LEU A 189 -4.21 13.65 -16.42
C LEU A 189 -4.42 15.17 -16.55
N ALA A 190 -5.62 15.60 -16.95
CA ALA A 190 -5.97 17.01 -16.99
C ALA A 190 -6.00 17.65 -15.60
N LEU A 191 -6.39 16.91 -14.55
CA LEU A 191 -6.32 17.37 -13.17
C LEU A 191 -4.88 17.62 -12.71
N ILE A 192 -3.93 16.74 -13.06
CA ILE A 192 -2.49 16.99 -12.81
C ILE A 192 -2.01 18.25 -13.51
N ILE A 193 -2.35 18.41 -14.80
CA ILE A 193 -1.94 19.57 -15.60
C ILE A 193 -2.51 20.87 -15.02
N ALA A 194 -3.80 20.88 -14.70
CA ALA A 194 -4.46 22.03 -14.08
C ALA A 194 -3.86 22.37 -12.71
N ALA A 195 -3.55 21.35 -11.90
CA ALA A 195 -2.95 21.55 -10.58
C ALA A 195 -1.51 22.10 -10.66
N ALA A 196 -0.76 21.74 -11.71
CA ALA A 196 0.58 22.29 -11.96
C ALA A 196 0.54 23.80 -12.25
N ALA A 197 -0.52 24.30 -12.90
CA ALA A 197 -0.74 25.72 -13.20
C ALA A 197 0.50 26.39 -13.82
N ASP A 198 1.07 25.75 -14.84
CA ASP A 198 2.33 26.09 -15.53
C ASP A 198 3.60 26.11 -14.65
N ASP A 199 3.48 25.86 -13.35
CA ASP A 199 4.60 25.67 -12.43
C ASP A 199 4.88 24.19 -12.17
N TRP A 200 5.67 23.62 -13.08
CA TRP A 200 6.07 22.21 -13.05
C TRP A 200 7.14 21.87 -12.00
N ARG A 201 7.73 22.85 -11.31
CA ARG A 201 8.88 22.64 -10.38
C ARG A 201 8.52 21.76 -9.19
N THR A 202 7.26 21.79 -8.78
CA THR A 202 6.73 21.00 -7.66
C THR A 202 6.49 19.54 -8.06
N ILE A 203 6.41 19.19 -9.35
CA ILE A 203 6.18 17.81 -9.79
C ILE A 203 7.52 17.11 -10.03
N HIS A 204 7.80 16.08 -9.23
CA HIS A 204 8.98 15.23 -9.36
C HIS A 204 8.85 14.22 -10.50
N THR A 205 7.72 13.51 -10.57
CA THR A 205 7.45 12.45 -11.55
C THR A 205 5.92 12.35 -11.71
N VAL A 206 5.45 11.94 -12.89
CA VAL A 206 4.08 11.48 -13.09
C VAL A 206 4.05 9.96 -13.33
N ALA A 207 3.36 9.21 -12.47
CA ALA A 207 3.10 7.77 -12.64
C ALA A 207 1.78 7.54 -13.37
N ILE A 208 1.80 6.63 -14.33
CA ILE A 208 0.63 6.21 -15.11
C ILE A 208 0.31 4.77 -14.72
N GLY A 209 -0.70 4.63 -13.86
CA GLY A 209 -1.07 3.36 -13.21
C GLY A 209 -0.23 3.02 -11.99
N ASN A 210 -0.81 2.20 -11.11
CA ASN A 210 -0.11 1.52 -10.03
C ASN A 210 -0.47 0.04 -10.04
N GLU A 211 0.50 -0.82 -10.37
CA GLU A 211 0.34 -2.29 -10.35
C GLU A 211 -0.81 -2.84 -11.20
N LEU A 212 -1.11 -2.16 -12.31
CA LEU A 212 -2.20 -2.54 -13.20
C LEU A 212 -1.96 -3.89 -13.88
N LEU A 213 -0.69 -4.26 -14.11
CA LEU A 213 -0.34 -5.54 -14.70
C LEU A 213 -0.35 -6.65 -13.65
N ASN A 214 0.25 -6.43 -12.48
CA ASN A 214 0.24 -7.38 -11.36
C ASN A 214 -1.20 -7.70 -10.90
N SER A 215 -2.07 -6.71 -10.91
CA SER A 215 -3.50 -6.88 -10.60
C SER A 215 -4.32 -7.43 -11.77
N GLY A 216 -3.73 -7.65 -12.95
CA GLY A 216 -4.44 -8.13 -14.13
C GLY A 216 -5.53 -7.18 -14.65
N ARG A 217 -5.54 -5.91 -14.19
CA ARG A 217 -6.50 -4.87 -14.63
C ARG A 217 -6.22 -4.41 -16.05
N ASN A 218 -4.96 -4.40 -16.47
CA ASN A 218 -4.54 -4.01 -17.80
C ASN A 218 -3.43 -4.89 -18.35
N THR A 219 -3.39 -4.99 -19.67
CA THR A 219 -2.30 -5.64 -20.41
C THR A 219 -1.07 -4.73 -20.48
N ALA A 220 0.10 -5.33 -20.72
CA ALA A 220 1.33 -4.56 -20.89
C ALA A 220 1.24 -3.56 -22.06
N SER A 221 0.54 -3.91 -23.15
CA SER A 221 0.35 -3.01 -24.29
C SER A 221 -0.52 -1.80 -23.97
N GLU A 222 -1.59 -1.97 -23.19
CA GLU A 222 -2.45 -0.87 -22.77
C GLU A 222 -1.68 0.13 -21.89
N ILE A 223 -0.89 -0.39 -20.94
CA ILE A 223 -0.07 0.43 -20.04
C ILE A 223 1.01 1.18 -20.85
N VAL A 224 1.68 0.51 -21.78
CA VAL A 224 2.69 1.15 -22.66
C VAL A 224 2.07 2.27 -23.49
N GLY A 225 0.91 2.03 -24.10
CA GLY A 225 0.17 3.05 -24.85
C GLY A 225 -0.22 4.24 -23.98
N ALA A 226 -0.72 4.00 -22.76
CA ALA A 226 -1.08 5.05 -21.81
C ALA A 226 0.12 5.90 -21.40
N VAL A 227 1.29 5.31 -21.12
CA VAL A 227 2.51 6.07 -20.80
C VAL A 227 2.94 6.96 -21.98
N GLN A 228 2.87 6.44 -23.22
CA GLN A 228 3.22 7.22 -24.41
C GLN A 228 2.26 8.40 -24.61
N ALA A 229 0.96 8.16 -24.49
CA ALA A 229 -0.07 9.19 -24.60
C ALA A 229 0.09 10.25 -23.50
N ALA A 230 0.27 9.83 -22.24
CA ALA A 230 0.46 10.74 -21.12
C ALA A 230 1.70 11.61 -21.32
N ARG A 231 2.81 11.00 -21.74
CA ARG A 231 4.05 11.72 -22.04
C ARG A 231 3.83 12.77 -23.11
N ALA A 232 3.18 12.45 -24.22
CA ALA A 232 2.91 13.41 -25.28
C ALA A 232 2.07 14.60 -24.77
N THR A 233 0.97 14.32 -24.07
CA THR A 233 0.09 15.35 -23.49
C THR A 233 0.83 16.23 -22.47
N LEU A 234 1.56 15.64 -21.54
CA LEU A 234 2.32 16.36 -20.51
C LEU A 234 3.42 17.24 -21.11
N ARG A 235 4.11 16.76 -22.14
CA ARG A 235 5.13 17.55 -22.86
C ARG A 235 4.49 18.72 -23.60
N GLY A 236 3.32 18.52 -24.20
CA GLY A 236 2.52 19.60 -24.81
C GLY A 236 2.09 20.68 -23.80
N ALA A 237 1.88 20.29 -22.54
CA ALA A 237 1.57 21.20 -21.43
C ALA A 237 2.81 21.80 -20.75
N GLY A 238 4.02 21.50 -21.22
CA GLY A 238 5.27 22.08 -20.70
C GLY A 238 5.97 21.27 -19.60
N TYR A 239 5.41 20.13 -19.16
CA TYR A 239 6.10 19.26 -18.21
C TYR A 239 7.25 18.52 -18.91
N ALA A 240 8.49 18.76 -18.49
CA ALA A 240 9.68 18.07 -19.02
C ALA A 240 10.18 16.91 -18.12
N GLY A 241 9.56 16.70 -16.96
CA GLY A 241 10.03 15.70 -16.00
C GLY A 241 9.64 14.24 -16.33
N PRO A 242 10.05 13.28 -15.49
CA PRO A 242 9.81 11.86 -15.70
C PRO A 242 8.34 11.45 -15.75
N VAL A 243 8.02 10.55 -16.67
CA VAL A 243 6.76 9.84 -16.82
C VAL A 243 7.06 8.35 -16.83
N VAL A 244 6.41 7.60 -15.94
CA VAL A 244 6.71 6.18 -15.69
C VAL A 244 5.43 5.36 -15.51
N ALA A 245 5.47 4.07 -15.85
CA ALA A 245 4.54 3.08 -15.33
C ALA A 245 5.14 2.46 -14.06
N VAL A 246 4.32 2.29 -13.02
CA VAL A 246 4.71 1.63 -11.77
C VAL A 246 4.06 0.26 -11.67
N ASP A 247 4.87 -0.76 -11.43
CA ASP A 247 4.38 -2.13 -11.17
C ASP A 247 5.34 -2.89 -10.24
N THR A 248 5.02 -4.12 -9.86
CA THR A 248 5.91 -4.94 -9.03
C THR A 248 7.18 -5.33 -9.79
N VAL A 249 8.28 -5.58 -9.08
CA VAL A 249 9.51 -6.12 -9.70
C VAL A 249 9.20 -7.38 -10.54
N ALA A 250 8.36 -8.28 -10.04
CA ALA A 250 8.00 -9.49 -10.77
C ALA A 250 7.29 -9.19 -12.10
N ALA A 251 6.33 -8.28 -12.10
CA ALA A 251 5.62 -7.86 -13.30
C ALA A 251 6.55 -7.19 -14.33
N LEU A 252 7.46 -6.33 -13.87
CA LEU A 252 8.42 -5.63 -14.73
C LEU A 252 9.49 -6.56 -15.31
N LEU A 253 9.93 -7.57 -14.56
CA LEU A 253 10.84 -8.61 -15.05
C LEU A 253 10.18 -9.45 -16.14
N ALA A 254 8.92 -9.82 -15.96
CA ALA A 254 8.14 -10.55 -16.96
C ALA A 254 7.78 -9.67 -18.18
N ASN A 255 7.64 -8.36 -18.00
CA ASN A 255 7.18 -7.42 -19.01
C ASN A 255 8.11 -6.19 -19.11
N PRO A 256 9.35 -6.36 -19.62
CA PRO A 256 10.36 -5.30 -19.64
C PRO A 256 10.01 -4.12 -20.54
N GLY A 257 8.92 -4.21 -21.31
CA GLY A 257 8.33 -3.10 -22.07
C GLY A 257 7.89 -1.92 -21.19
N LEU A 258 7.41 -2.18 -19.97
CA LEU A 258 6.99 -1.13 -19.03
C LEU A 258 8.19 -0.27 -18.60
N CYS A 259 9.33 -0.89 -18.30
CA CYS A 259 10.56 -0.14 -18.04
C CYS A 259 11.10 0.53 -19.30
N ALA A 260 10.95 -0.09 -20.48
CA ALA A 260 11.42 0.49 -21.75
C ALA A 260 10.66 1.77 -22.15
N VAL A 261 9.36 1.88 -21.88
CA VAL A 261 8.57 3.08 -22.20
C VAL A 261 8.70 4.21 -21.15
N SER A 262 9.06 3.85 -19.92
CA SER A 262 9.21 4.77 -18.78
C SER A 262 10.57 5.49 -18.80
N ASP A 263 10.70 6.69 -18.24
CA ASP A 263 12.01 7.38 -18.18
C ASP A 263 13.01 6.65 -17.27
N TYR A 264 12.51 6.04 -16.22
CA TYR A 264 13.23 5.06 -15.38
C TYR A 264 12.31 3.88 -15.08
N CYS A 265 12.89 2.75 -14.70
CA CYS A 265 12.16 1.56 -14.31
C CYS A 265 11.64 1.77 -12.87
N ALA A 266 10.34 1.99 -12.72
CA ALA A 266 9.71 2.35 -11.46
C ALA A 266 9.03 1.11 -10.86
N ALA A 267 9.56 0.59 -9.76
CA ALA A 267 9.19 -0.72 -9.24
C ALA A 267 8.74 -0.68 -7.78
N ASN A 268 7.60 -1.28 -7.48
CA ASN A 268 7.23 -1.60 -6.11
C ASN A 268 7.93 -2.90 -5.68
N CYS A 269 8.52 -2.91 -4.49
CA CYS A 269 9.04 -4.13 -3.91
C CYS A 269 9.13 -4.07 -2.38
N HIS A 270 8.39 -4.95 -1.71
CA HIS A 270 8.41 -5.10 -0.26
C HIS A 270 9.01 -6.46 0.12
N ALA A 271 10.03 -6.43 0.98
CA ALA A 271 10.63 -7.63 1.54
C ALA A 271 9.66 -8.45 2.39
N PHE A 272 8.66 -7.81 3.02
CA PHE A 272 7.67 -8.46 3.89
C PHE A 272 6.90 -9.60 3.20
N PHE A 273 6.67 -9.49 1.89
CA PHE A 273 5.96 -10.53 1.13
C PHE A 273 6.84 -11.72 0.72
N ASP A 274 8.10 -11.75 1.11
CA ASP A 274 8.98 -12.91 0.99
C ASP A 274 9.13 -13.61 2.34
N ASP A 275 8.68 -14.86 2.42
CA ASP A 275 8.59 -15.64 3.66
C ASP A 275 9.96 -16.02 4.26
N ALA A 276 11.04 -15.85 3.50
CA ALA A 276 12.40 -16.16 3.91
C ALA A 276 13.17 -14.95 4.43
N VAL A 277 12.64 -13.73 4.28
CA VAL A 277 13.35 -12.48 4.59
C VAL A 277 12.99 -12.00 6.00
N THR A 278 14.01 -11.69 6.80
CA THR A 278 13.83 -11.00 8.08
C THR A 278 13.82 -9.49 7.87
N ALA A 279 13.36 -8.74 8.87
CA ALA A 279 13.35 -7.28 8.82
C ALA A 279 14.73 -6.68 8.53
N GLU A 280 15.78 -7.17 9.19
CA GLU A 280 17.17 -6.71 8.99
C GLU A 280 17.67 -7.00 7.57
N GLY A 281 17.14 -8.05 6.93
CA GLY A 281 17.48 -8.43 5.56
C GLY A 281 16.73 -7.64 4.47
N ALA A 282 15.77 -6.79 4.84
CA ALA A 282 14.88 -6.12 3.88
C ALA A 282 15.62 -5.30 2.82
N GLY A 283 16.58 -4.47 3.23
CA GLY A 283 17.36 -3.62 2.33
C GLY A 283 18.19 -4.41 1.34
N ALA A 284 18.91 -5.43 1.82
CA ALA A 284 19.73 -6.31 0.99
C ALA A 284 18.88 -7.03 -0.06
N PHE A 285 17.73 -7.58 0.36
CA PHE A 285 16.80 -8.24 -0.53
C PHE A 285 16.29 -7.31 -1.63
N VAL A 286 15.80 -6.12 -1.27
CA VAL A 286 15.27 -5.17 -2.27
C VAL A 286 16.37 -4.71 -3.23
N ARG A 287 17.61 -4.52 -2.77
CA ARG A 287 18.74 -4.22 -3.67
C ARG A 287 19.10 -5.36 -4.62
N GLU A 288 18.99 -6.61 -4.17
CA GLU A 288 19.13 -7.76 -5.07
C GLU A 288 18.07 -7.73 -6.19
N GLN A 289 16.81 -7.44 -5.84
CA GLN A 289 15.72 -7.33 -6.82
C GLN A 289 15.94 -6.20 -7.84
N VAL A 290 16.53 -5.07 -7.41
CA VAL A 290 16.99 -4.01 -8.32
C VAL A 290 18.05 -4.53 -9.31
N GLY A 291 19.03 -5.30 -8.84
CA GLY A 291 20.07 -5.90 -9.68
C GLY A 291 19.50 -6.78 -10.79
N ARG A 292 18.51 -7.61 -10.44
CA ARG A 292 17.79 -8.46 -11.41
C ARG A 292 17.05 -7.63 -12.47
N SER A 293 16.45 -6.52 -12.06
CA SER A 293 15.72 -5.62 -12.96
C SER A 293 16.63 -4.90 -13.97
N LYS A 294 17.88 -4.60 -13.59
CA LYS A 294 18.87 -3.98 -14.50
C LYS A 294 19.25 -4.88 -15.67
N GLY A 295 19.33 -6.20 -15.45
CA GLY A 295 19.72 -7.20 -16.45
C GLY A 295 18.84 -7.24 -17.70
N ASN A 296 17.64 -6.64 -17.66
CA ASN A 296 16.71 -6.63 -18.78
C ASN A 296 16.82 -5.41 -19.70
N ARG A 297 17.34 -4.25 -19.24
CA ARG A 297 17.24 -2.97 -19.97
C ARG A 297 18.28 -1.88 -19.64
N ASN A 298 19.25 -2.08 -18.73
CA ASN A 298 20.25 -1.06 -18.32
C ASN A 298 19.69 0.31 -17.85
N LYS A 299 18.37 0.45 -17.65
CA LYS A 299 17.78 1.68 -17.12
C LYS A 299 17.99 1.78 -15.62
N LYS A 300 18.03 3.02 -15.11
CA LYS A 300 17.92 3.30 -13.68
C LYS A 300 16.64 2.65 -13.15
N VAL A 301 16.75 1.96 -12.02
CA VAL A 301 15.62 1.39 -11.30
C VAL A 301 15.41 2.23 -10.06
N VAL A 302 14.18 2.68 -9.83
CA VAL A 302 13.77 3.40 -8.63
C VAL A 302 12.72 2.55 -7.93
N ILE A 303 12.94 2.26 -6.65
CA ILE A 303 11.96 1.58 -5.82
C ILE A 303 10.93 2.60 -5.38
N THR A 304 9.71 2.47 -5.92
CA THR A 304 8.63 3.42 -5.73
C THR A 304 7.76 3.12 -4.53
N GLU A 305 7.89 1.93 -3.96
CA GLU A 305 7.40 1.53 -2.64
C GLU A 305 8.30 0.42 -2.08
N SER A 306 8.72 0.60 -0.83
CA SER A 306 9.18 -0.48 0.03
C SER A 306 8.97 -0.10 1.49
N GLY A 307 8.63 -1.07 2.32
CA GLY A 307 8.33 -0.85 3.73
C GLY A 307 8.20 -2.15 4.49
N TRP A 308 7.72 -2.04 5.72
CA TRP A 308 7.42 -3.17 6.59
C TRP A 308 6.28 -2.79 7.54
N PRO A 309 5.27 -3.67 7.72
CA PRO A 309 4.15 -3.35 8.59
C PRO A 309 4.51 -3.54 10.07
N HIS A 310 3.96 -2.69 10.94
CA HIS A 310 4.16 -2.81 12.38
C HIS A 310 3.16 -3.74 13.09
N ALA A 311 2.08 -4.11 12.41
CA ALA A 311 1.09 -5.08 12.89
C ALA A 311 0.51 -5.91 11.73
N GLY A 312 -0.16 -7.01 12.07
CA GLY A 312 -0.65 -8.01 11.12
C GLY A 312 -0.22 -9.42 11.54
N GLN A 313 -0.28 -10.36 10.60
CA GLN A 313 0.18 -11.74 10.78
C GLN A 313 1.59 -11.92 10.21
N PRO A 314 2.41 -12.81 10.79
CA PRO A 314 3.68 -13.21 10.21
C PRO A 314 3.52 -13.87 8.83
N ASN A 315 4.43 -13.55 7.92
CA ASN A 315 4.67 -14.30 6.69
C ASN A 315 6.01 -15.04 6.81
N GLY A 316 6.00 -16.27 7.33
CA GLY A 316 7.23 -17.01 7.61
C GLY A 316 8.16 -16.25 8.56
N LYS A 317 9.36 -15.88 8.08
CA LYS A 317 10.34 -15.07 8.82
C LYS A 317 10.04 -13.57 8.81
N ALA A 318 9.14 -13.11 7.94
CA ALA A 318 8.71 -11.72 7.89
C ALA A 318 7.64 -11.47 8.96
N VAL A 319 8.09 -11.10 10.16
CA VAL A 319 7.21 -10.85 11.32
C VAL A 319 6.92 -9.34 11.44
N PRO A 320 5.64 -8.91 11.45
CA PRO A 320 5.30 -7.51 11.71
C PRO A 320 5.44 -7.18 13.21
N SER A 321 6.12 -6.07 13.51
CA SER A 321 6.18 -5.45 14.84
C SER A 321 6.78 -4.04 14.69
N LEU A 322 6.62 -3.17 15.69
CA LEU A 322 7.29 -1.87 15.70
C LEU A 322 8.82 -1.98 15.65
N GLU A 323 9.37 -2.98 16.34
CA GLU A 323 10.80 -3.26 16.34
C GLU A 323 11.28 -3.69 14.95
N ASN A 324 10.58 -4.62 14.32
CA ASN A 324 10.90 -5.12 12.99
C ASN A 324 10.66 -4.07 11.90
N GLN A 325 9.63 -3.23 12.03
CA GLN A 325 9.46 -2.11 11.10
C GLN A 325 10.65 -1.15 11.17
N ARG A 326 11.11 -0.79 12.38
CA ARG A 326 12.31 0.06 12.55
C ARG A 326 13.57 -0.60 11.99
N ALA A 327 13.75 -1.90 12.20
CA ALA A 327 14.87 -2.66 11.65
C ALA A 327 14.85 -2.69 10.11
N ALA A 328 13.68 -2.94 9.51
CA ALA A 328 13.52 -2.98 8.06
C ALA A 328 13.70 -1.60 7.40
N VAL A 329 13.11 -0.54 7.97
CA VAL A 329 13.29 0.83 7.45
C VAL A 329 14.75 1.26 7.54
N ARG A 330 15.46 0.91 8.62
CA ARG A 330 16.91 1.15 8.75
C ARG A 330 17.70 0.41 7.67
N SER A 331 17.44 -0.90 7.51
CA SER A 331 18.08 -1.74 6.49
C SER A 331 17.84 -1.20 5.08
N LEU A 332 16.62 -0.78 4.76
CA LEU A 332 16.26 -0.16 3.48
C LEU A 332 17.02 1.15 3.26
N ARG A 333 17.06 2.04 4.26
CA ARG A 333 17.85 3.29 4.17
C ARG A 333 19.33 2.99 3.94
N GLU A 334 19.94 2.11 4.72
CA GLU A 334 21.35 1.75 4.56
C GLU A 334 21.66 1.18 3.16
N ALA A 335 20.80 0.28 2.66
CA ALA A 335 20.98 -0.31 1.34
C ALA A 335 20.76 0.69 0.19
N PHE A 336 20.00 1.76 0.42
CA PHE A 336 19.70 2.82 -0.55
C PHE A 336 20.40 4.15 -0.25
N ALA A 337 21.40 4.13 0.63
CA ALA A 337 22.20 5.31 0.93
C ALA A 337 22.91 5.82 -0.33
N GLY A 338 22.77 7.11 -0.62
CA GLY A 338 23.40 7.76 -1.76
C GLY A 338 22.77 9.11 -2.05
N ASP A 339 23.37 9.84 -3.00
CA ASP A 339 23.02 11.24 -3.31
C ASP A 339 21.77 11.38 -4.20
N SER A 340 21.04 10.30 -4.45
CA SER A 340 19.87 10.30 -5.32
C SER A 340 18.74 9.48 -4.70
N PRO A 341 17.49 10.02 -4.67
CA PRO A 341 16.35 9.31 -4.13
C PRO A 341 15.91 8.18 -5.05
N GLU A 342 16.42 6.98 -4.77
CA GLU A 342 16.11 5.73 -5.47
C GLU A 342 15.13 4.83 -4.70
N LEU A 343 14.66 5.28 -3.53
CA LEU A 343 13.75 4.56 -2.67
C LEU A 343 12.67 5.52 -2.16
N VAL A 344 11.42 5.07 -2.25
CA VAL A 344 10.27 5.66 -1.61
C VAL A 344 9.83 4.74 -0.48
N LEU A 345 9.92 5.25 0.75
CA LEU A 345 9.47 4.53 1.94
C LEU A 345 7.94 4.43 1.92
N PHE A 346 7.42 3.27 2.28
CA PHE A 346 5.99 2.99 2.35
C PHE A 346 5.60 2.63 3.79
N SER A 347 4.75 3.40 4.47
CA SER A 347 4.20 4.72 4.09
C SER A 347 4.37 5.73 5.21
N SER A 348 3.99 7.00 4.99
CA SER A 348 4.13 8.04 6.00
C SER A 348 3.30 7.76 7.25
N PHE A 349 2.02 7.42 7.10
CA PHE A 349 1.05 7.21 8.17
C PHE A 349 0.24 5.96 7.88
N ASP A 350 -0.35 5.38 8.92
CA ASP A 350 -1.24 4.24 8.80
C ASP A 350 -2.50 4.58 7.98
N ASP A 351 -2.83 3.70 7.05
CA ASP A 351 -3.98 3.80 6.16
C ASP A 351 -5.14 2.94 6.72
N LEU A 352 -5.70 3.35 7.86
CA LEU A 352 -6.70 2.56 8.59
C LEU A 352 -7.99 2.29 7.80
N TRP A 353 -8.22 3.04 6.73
CA TRP A 353 -9.34 2.89 5.80
C TRP A 353 -9.21 1.68 4.87
N LYS A 354 -8.00 1.12 4.72
CA LYS A 354 -7.77 -0.05 3.88
C LYS A 354 -8.42 -1.30 4.44
N VAL A 355 -8.69 -2.25 3.57
CA VAL A 355 -9.31 -3.53 3.93
C VAL A 355 -8.24 -4.61 4.03
N ASP A 356 -8.11 -5.16 5.23
CA ASP A 356 -7.23 -6.30 5.50
C ASP A 356 -7.74 -7.56 4.81
N ASN A 357 -6.82 -8.39 4.34
CA ASN A 357 -7.13 -9.69 3.77
C ASN A 357 -5.99 -10.68 4.01
N GLY A 358 -6.25 -11.97 3.74
CA GLY A 358 -5.25 -13.03 3.97
C GLY A 358 -4.00 -12.91 3.08
N TYR A 359 -4.13 -12.36 1.86
CA TYR A 359 -3.00 -12.18 0.95
C TYR A 359 -2.02 -11.11 1.40
N THR A 360 -2.49 -10.18 2.23
CA THR A 360 -1.71 -9.09 2.80
C THR A 360 -1.35 -9.36 4.26
N PHE A 361 -1.61 -10.59 4.74
CA PHE A 361 -1.39 -11.01 6.11
C PHE A 361 -2.08 -10.09 7.13
N GLY A 362 -3.22 -9.49 6.74
CA GLY A 362 -3.93 -8.53 7.57
C GLY A 362 -3.11 -7.30 7.98
N ALA A 363 -2.16 -6.89 7.12
CA ALA A 363 -1.20 -5.84 7.42
C ALA A 363 -1.49 -4.50 6.72
N GLU A 364 -2.50 -4.40 5.86
CA GLU A 364 -2.71 -3.25 4.95
C GLU A 364 -2.81 -1.90 5.66
N LYS A 365 -3.33 -1.91 6.88
CA LYS A 365 -3.55 -0.69 7.68
C LYS A 365 -2.29 -0.18 8.39
N PHE A 366 -1.24 -0.99 8.51
CA PHE A 366 -0.20 -0.82 9.54
C PHE A 366 1.19 -0.54 8.96
N TRP A 367 1.29 0.15 7.83
CA TRP A 367 2.57 0.44 7.16
C TRP A 367 3.15 1.81 7.50
N GLY A 368 2.42 2.65 8.22
CA GLY A 368 2.86 3.98 8.59
C GLY A 368 4.13 3.91 9.42
N ILE A 369 5.12 4.74 9.10
CA ILE A 369 6.39 4.88 9.86
C ILE A 369 6.36 6.08 10.82
N LEU A 370 5.29 6.87 10.79
CA LEU A 370 5.00 7.99 11.68
C LEU A 370 3.65 7.80 12.36
N GLY A 371 3.40 8.55 13.44
CA GLY A 371 2.08 8.70 14.04
C GLY A 371 1.67 7.61 15.04
N HIS A 372 2.63 6.82 15.54
CA HIS A 372 2.40 5.76 16.53
C HIS A 372 3.50 5.72 17.60
#